data_AF-A0A961K894-F1
#
_entry.id   AF-A0A961K894-F1
#
_cell.length_a   1.000
_cell.length_b   1.000
_cell.length_c   1.000
_cell.angle_alpha   90.00
_cell.angle_beta   90.00
_cell.angle_gamma   90.00
#
_symmetry.space_group_name_H-M   'P 1'
#
loop_
_entity.id
_entity.type
_entity.pdbx_description
1 polymer ?
#
loop_
_entity_poly.entity_id
_entity_poly.type
_entity_poly.pdbx_seq_one_letter_code
_entity_poly.pdbx_strand_id
1 'polypeptide(L)' 'MKVRVDVMLKTGVLDPQGEAVRHALGAMGFAGVEAVRQGKVIELDVAQGTSEETIREMCEKLLANTVIENYAITLDA' A
#
# COMPACT_ATOMS: atom_id res chain seq x y z
N MET A 1 17.36 0.91 10.55
CA MET A 1 16.40 2.04 10.57
C MET A 1 15.14 1.52 9.95
N LYS A 2 13.99 1.67 10.62
CA LYS A 2 12.74 1.12 10.11
C LYS A 2 12.08 2.12 9.17
N VAL A 3 11.65 1.60 8.03
CA VAL A 3 10.92 2.35 7.01
C VAL A 3 9.68 1.57 6.66
N ARG A 4 8.54 2.26 6.65
CA ARG A 4 7.26 1.71 6.21
C ARG A 4 6.88 2.34 4.88
N VAL A 5 6.50 1.51 3.93
CA VAL A 5 5.97 1.93 2.63
C VAL A 5 4.54 1.43 2.49
N ASP A 6 3.58 2.34 2.48
CA ASP A 6 2.17 2.03 2.22
C ASP A 6 1.91 2.22 0.71
N VAL A 7 1.49 1.17 0.02
CA VAL A 7 1.22 1.16 -1.44
C VAL A 7 -0.27 0.93 -1.67
N MET A 8 -0.92 1.85 -2.38
CA MET A 8 -2.35 1.81 -2.67
C MET A 8 -2.61 2.03 -4.16
N LEU A 9 -3.57 1.31 -4.73
CA LEU A 9 -4.04 1.57 -6.09
C LEU A 9 -4.52 3.03 -6.24
N LYS A 10 -4.23 3.64 -7.39
CA LYS A 10 -4.66 4.99 -7.74
C LYS A 10 -6.19 5.08 -7.83
N THR A 11 -6.71 6.28 -7.57
CA THR A 11 -8.12 6.60 -7.81
C THR A 11 -8.50 6.28 -9.26
N GLY A 12 -9.62 5.59 -9.44
CA GLY A 12 -10.09 5.15 -10.77
C GLY A 12 -9.53 3.80 -11.22
N VAL A 13 -8.52 3.24 -10.53
CA VAL A 13 -8.08 1.86 -10.79
C VAL A 13 -8.98 0.89 -10.04
N LEU A 14 -9.54 -0.06 -10.78
CA LEU A 14 -10.40 -1.11 -10.24
C LEU A 14 -9.60 -2.01 -9.27
N ASP A 15 -10.23 -2.36 -8.16
CA ASP A 15 -9.69 -3.28 -7.16
C ASP A 15 -10.62 -4.49 -6.98
N PRO A 16 -10.44 -5.54 -7.80
CA PRO A 16 -11.25 -6.75 -7.68
C PRO A 16 -11.08 -7.46 -6.33
N GLN A 17 -9.93 -7.30 -5.66
CA GLN A 17 -9.69 -7.96 -4.38
C GLN A 17 -10.43 -7.24 -3.25
N GLY A 18 -10.34 -5.90 -3.19
CA GLY A 18 -11.13 -5.08 -2.28
C GLY A 18 -12.64 -5.34 -2.45
N GLU A 19 -13.12 -5.43 -3.69
CA GLU A 19 -14.50 -5.77 -4.01
C GLU A 19 -14.92 -7.13 -3.41
N ALA A 20 -14.08 -8.16 -3.58
CA ALA A 20 -14.32 -9.49 -3.04
C ALA A 20 -14.36 -9.48 -1.50
N VAL A 21 -13.46 -8.73 -0.86
CA VAL A 21 -13.44 -8.57 0.60
C VAL A 21 -14.70 -7.87 1.10
N ARG A 22 -15.14 -6.78 0.44
CA ARG A 22 -16.38 -6.09 0.81
C ARG A 22 -17.59 -7.02 0.71
N HIS A 23 -17.69 -7.81 -0.36
CA HIS A 23 -18.76 -8.81 -0.50
C HIS A 23 -18.75 -9.84 0.63
N ALA A 24 -17.57 -10.38 0.97
CA ALA A 24 -17.43 -11.34 2.06
C ALA A 24 -17.87 -10.74 3.42
N LEU A 25 -17.45 -9.50 3.72
CA LEU A 25 -17.86 -8.79 4.93
C LEU A 25 -19.38 -8.58 4.99
N GLY A 26 -20.00 -8.21 3.86
CA GLY A 26 -21.46 -8.09 3.77
C GLY A 26 -22.18 -9.40 4.05
N ALA A 27 -21.70 -10.52 3.48
CA ALA A 27 -22.26 -11.85 3.73
C ALA A 27 -22.12 -12.30 5.21
N MET A 28 -21.14 -11.77 5.93
CA MET A 28 -20.94 -12.01 7.37
C MET A 28 -21.77 -11.09 8.27
N GLY A 29 -22.57 -10.18 7.70
CA GLY A 29 -23.46 -9.28 8.44
C GLY A 29 -22.88 -7.88 8.71
N PHE A 30 -21.69 -7.56 8.21
CA PHE A 30 -21.07 -6.23 8.38
C PHE A 30 -21.57 -5.24 7.32
N ALA A 31 -22.88 -4.97 7.29
CA ALA A 31 -23.54 -4.16 6.26
C ALA A 31 -23.09 -2.68 6.20
N GLY A 32 -22.40 -2.16 7.23
CA GLY A 32 -21.89 -0.80 7.26
C GLY A 32 -20.60 -0.58 6.44
N VAL A 33 -20.02 -1.63 5.86
CA VAL A 33 -18.81 -1.52 5.04
C VAL A 33 -19.19 -1.19 3.59
N GLU A 34 -19.15 0.10 3.24
CA GLU A 34 -19.58 0.59 1.93
C GLU A 34 -18.54 0.34 0.82
N ALA A 35 -17.25 0.40 1.16
CA ALA A 35 -16.17 0.19 0.22
C ALA A 35 -14.94 -0.40 0.93
N VAL A 36 -14.18 -1.21 0.21
CA VAL A 36 -12.88 -1.71 0.65
C VAL A 36 -11.87 -1.43 -0.44
N ARG A 37 -10.70 -0.94 -0.03
CA ARG A 37 -9.52 -0.85 -0.89
C ARG A 37 -8.42 -1.68 -0.25
N GLN A 38 -7.83 -2.55 -1.05
CA GLN A 38 -6.67 -3.33 -0.65
C GLN A 38 -5.40 -2.68 -1.20
N GLY A 39 -4.36 -2.69 -0.39
CA GLY A 39 -3.02 -2.29 -0.76
C GLY A 39 -1.97 -3.18 -0.09
N LYS A 40 -0.74 -2.69 -0.08
CA LYS A 40 0.40 -3.37 0.55
C LYS A 40 1.00 -2.45 1.60
N VAL A 41 1.46 -3.06 2.69
CA VAL A 41 2.35 -2.42 3.65
C VAL A 41 3.67 -3.17 3.57
N ILE A 42 4.74 -2.44 3.31
CA ILE A 42 6.08 -3.02 3.17
C ILE A 42 6.96 -2.38 4.25
N GLU A 43 7.45 -3.21 5.17
CA GLU A 43 8.39 -2.79 6.20
C GLU A 43 9.81 -3.15 5.78
N LEU A 44 10.71 -2.18 5.83
CA LEU A 44 12.12 -2.34 5.51
C LEU A 44 12.94 -2.03 6.76
N ASP A 45 13.92 -2.88 7.06
CA ASP A 45 15.01 -2.51 7.96
C ASP A 45 16.24 -2.17 7.12
N VAL A 46 16.56 -0.88 7.03
CA VAL A 46 17.65 -0.37 6.20
C VAL A 46 18.83 0.06 7.06
N ALA A 47 20.03 0.07 6.46
CA ALA A 47 21.23 0.52 7.14
C ALA A 47 21.10 1.99 7.60
N GLN A 48 21.80 2.34 8.68
CA GLN A 48 21.85 3.73 9.12
C GLN A 48 22.56 4.59 8.06
N GLY A 49 21.96 5.74 7.72
CA GLY A 49 22.47 6.60 6.65
C GLY A 49 21.97 6.25 5.25
N THR A 50 21.12 5.23 5.07
CA THR A 50 20.37 5.06 3.81
C THR A 50 19.52 6.30 3.56
N SER A 51 19.70 6.92 2.39
CA SER A 51 19.02 8.18 2.05
C SER A 51 17.57 7.93 1.63
N GLU A 52 16.74 8.97 1.79
CA GLU A 52 15.35 8.96 1.29
C GLU A 52 15.28 8.76 -0.23
N GLU A 53 16.26 9.25 -0.99
CA GLU A 53 16.33 9.08 -2.44
C GLU A 53 16.50 7.60 -2.82
N THR A 54 17.36 6.87 -2.11
CA THR A 54 17.54 5.43 -2.33
C THR A 54 16.26 4.66 -1.99
N ILE A 55 15.57 5.02 -0.91
CA ILE A 55 14.28 4.40 -0.55
C ILE A 55 13.22 4.69 -1.63
N ARG A 56 13.18 5.92 -2.15
CA ARG A 56 12.29 6.31 -3.24
C ARG A 56 12.57 5.51 -4.52
N GLU A 57 13.83 5.34 -4.86
CA GLU A 57 14.25 4.54 -6.02
C GLU A 57 13.81 3.08 -5.89
N MET A 58 13.89 2.48 -4.69
CA MET A 58 13.35 1.14 -4.43
C MET A 58 11.84 1.10 -4.71
N CYS A 59 11.10 2.12 -4.27
CA CYS A 59 9.66 2.22 -4.50
C CYS A 59 9.31 2.27 -5.98
N GLU A 60 10.01 3.09 -6.74
CA GLU A 60 9.75 3.30 -8.17
C GLU A 60 10.19 2.12 -9.05
N LYS A 61 11.27 1.43 -8.68
CA LYS A 61 11.81 0.31 -9.45
C LYS A 61 11.14 -1.02 -9.16
N LEU A 62 10.59 -1.22 -7.96
CA LEU A 62 10.13 -2.53 -7.53
C LEU A 62 8.87 -2.51 -6.65
N LEU A 63 8.86 -1.69 -5.59
CA LEU A 63 7.86 -1.88 -4.53
C LEU A 63 6.45 -1.42 -4.95
N ALA A 64 6.37 -0.45 -5.86
CA ALA A 64 5.13 0.06 -6.42
C ALA A 64 5.15 0.08 -7.95
N ASN A 65 4.07 -0.37 -8.57
CA ASN A 65 3.82 -0.14 -9.98
C ASN A 65 3.26 1.29 -10.15
N THR A 66 4.15 2.25 -10.41
CA THR A 66 3.81 3.69 -10.48
C THR A 66 2.82 4.07 -11.58
N VAL A 67 2.48 3.17 -12.51
CA VAL A 67 1.39 3.38 -13.47
C VAL A 67 0.04 3.34 -12.76
N ILE A 68 -0.18 2.36 -11.88
CA ILE A 68 -1.49 2.03 -11.29
C ILE A 68 -1.55 2.17 -9.76
N GLU A 69 -0.41 2.31 -9.08
CA GLU A 69 -0.29 2.44 -7.63
C GLU A 69 0.35 3.79 -7.25
N ASN A 70 -0.05 4.32 -6.10
CA ASN A 70 0.62 5.37 -5.35
C ASN A 70 1.33 4.73 -4.14
N TYR A 71 2.36 5.38 -3.62
CA TYR A 71 3.00 4.96 -2.38
C TYR A 71 3.28 6.15 -1.45
N ALA A 72 3.34 5.87 -0.15
CA ALA A 72 3.76 6.81 0.89
C ALA A 72 4.86 6.15 1.74
N ILE A 73 5.88 6.92 2.09
CA ILE A 73 7.02 6.47 2.90
C ILE A 73 6.89 7.11 4.28
N THR A 74 6.97 6.31 5.33
CA THR A 74 7.08 6.75 6.72
C THR A 74 8.41 6.24 7.28
N LEU A 75 9.20 7.14 7.86
CA LEU A 75 10.45 6.81 8.54
C LEU A 75 10.15 6.72 10.03
N ASP A 76 10.40 5.57 10.64
CA ASP A 76 10.31 5.44 12.10
C ASP A 76 11.63 5.94 12.71
N ALA A 77 11.50 6.83 13.70
CA ALA A 77 12.62 7.42 14.44
C ALA A 77 13.33 6.40 15.36
#